data_AF-A0A9C9N175-F1
#
_entry.id   AF-A0A9C9N175-F1
#
_cell.length_a   1.000
_cell.length_b   1.000
_cell.length_c   1.000
_cell.angle_alpha   90.00
_cell.angle_beta   90.00
_cell.angle_gamma   90.00
#
_symmetry.space_group_name_H-M   'P 1'
#
loop_
_entity.id
_entity.type
_entity.pdbx_description
1 polymer ?
#
loop_
_entity_poly.entity_id
_entity_poly.type
_entity_poly.pdbx_seq_one_letter_code
_entity_poly.pdbx_strand_id
1 'polypeptide(L)'
;MKLTLSVIIAVLTGLFILAATFLPDLGWDAMQSRMVDWAVVLAGISLLIGIFNLLRSHWVRMGLNLPEKPEAEASLQEGARPTDKESQTREAKPVKREKIIRHADSAVLLFGFVVAFIGGVILTPANNWYLQAVSSIQVPVESSLLAILSIVLLTIVFQFFQHHHDLMGFVFIGSVLVFLVLGSGLLHSMSEARWVKDVIAMLNEIPLAGTRGIVIGIALGSIVTALRQLLGFDRAYRE
;
A
#
# COMPACT_ATOMS: atom_id res chain seq x y z
N MET A 1 -13.39 7.79 24.55
CA MET A 1 -14.75 7.70 23.98
C MET A 1 -14.89 8.23 22.55
N LYS A 2 -14.02 9.11 22.02
CA LYS A 2 -14.09 9.57 20.61
C LYS A 2 -13.62 8.51 19.58
N LEU A 3 -12.84 7.52 20.00
CA LEU A 3 -12.25 6.50 19.11
C LEU A 3 -13.21 5.36 18.74
N THR A 4 -14.21 5.04 19.56
CA THR A 4 -15.16 3.95 19.27
C THR A 4 -16.18 4.35 18.21
N LEU A 5 -16.52 5.63 18.12
CA LEU A 5 -17.56 6.14 17.23
C LEU A 5 -17.13 6.09 15.75
N SER A 6 -15.90 6.49 15.43
CA SER A 6 -15.35 6.37 14.07
C SER A 6 -15.22 4.93 13.61
N VAL A 7 -14.96 4.00 14.53
CA VAL A 7 -14.78 2.57 14.22
C VAL A 7 -16.12 1.91 13.92
N ILE A 8 -17.14 2.21 14.72
CA ILE A 8 -18.50 1.74 14.47
C ILE A 8 -18.98 2.23 13.10
N ILE A 9 -18.74 3.51 12.77
CA ILE A 9 -19.11 4.07 11.47
C ILE A 9 -18.34 3.38 10.33
N ALA A 10 -17.03 3.17 10.47
CA ALA A 10 -16.22 2.51 9.44
C ALA A 10 -16.66 1.05 9.20
N VAL A 11 -16.91 0.30 10.27
CA VAL A 11 -17.36 -1.10 10.20
C VAL A 11 -18.77 -1.19 9.59
N LEU A 12 -19.70 -0.33 10.01
CA LEU A 12 -21.05 -0.29 9.42
C LEU A 12 -21.02 0.09 7.94
N THR A 13 -20.17 1.04 7.56
CA THR A 13 -20.00 1.43 6.15
C THR A 13 -19.42 0.29 5.32
N GLY A 14 -18.42 -0.42 5.84
CA GLY A 14 -17.85 -1.61 5.18
C GLY A 14 -18.86 -2.75 5.04
N LEU A 15 -19.65 -3.01 6.08
CA LEU A 15 -20.71 -4.03 6.05
C LEU A 15 -21.81 -3.68 5.05
N PHE A 16 -22.20 -2.40 4.98
CA PHE A 16 -23.18 -1.92 4.01
C PHE A 16 -22.70 -2.08 2.57
N ILE A 17 -21.44 -1.69 2.29
CA ILE A 17 -20.84 -1.86 0.96
C ILE A 17 -20.83 -3.34 0.59
N LEU A 18 -20.42 -4.23 1.51
CA LEU A 18 -20.40 -5.67 1.27
C LEU A 18 -21.80 -6.23 0.98
N ALA A 19 -22.82 -5.82 1.75
CA ALA A 19 -24.19 -6.23 1.54
C ALA A 19 -24.72 -5.76 0.17
N ALA A 20 -24.39 -4.53 -0.24
CA ALA A 20 -24.78 -3.98 -1.52
C ALA A 20 -24.17 -4.76 -2.70
N THR A 21 -22.94 -5.26 -2.58
CA THR A 21 -22.31 -6.05 -3.64
C THR A 21 -22.93 -7.44 -3.83
N PHE A 22 -23.47 -8.04 -2.76
CA PHE A 22 -24.02 -9.40 -2.80
C PHE A 22 -25.53 -9.44 -3.11
N LEU A 23 -26.26 -8.33 -2.97
CA LEU A 23 -27.71 -8.22 -3.22
C LEU A 23 -28.02 -7.19 -4.33
N PRO A 24 -27.60 -7.40 -5.58
CA PRO A 24 -27.82 -6.45 -6.68
C PRO A 24 -29.31 -6.24 -7.02
N ASP A 25 -30.18 -7.22 -6.77
CA ASP A 25 -31.62 -7.12 -7.11
C ASP A 25 -32.41 -6.20 -6.15
N LEU A 26 -31.80 -5.69 -5.07
CA LEU A 26 -32.49 -4.87 -4.06
C LEU A 26 -32.66 -3.39 -4.48
N GLY A 27 -32.22 -3.00 -5.68
CA GLY A 27 -32.38 -1.64 -6.23
C GLY A 27 -31.49 -0.59 -5.56
N TRP A 28 -30.38 -1.00 -4.96
CA TRP A 28 -29.46 -0.12 -4.24
C TRP A 28 -28.47 0.62 -5.15
N ASP A 29 -28.51 0.38 -6.47
CA ASP A 29 -27.57 0.93 -7.46
C ASP A 29 -27.45 2.45 -7.39
N ALA A 30 -28.58 3.16 -7.24
CA ALA A 30 -28.59 4.62 -7.12
C ALA A 30 -27.95 5.11 -5.81
N MET A 31 -28.07 4.35 -4.72
CA MET A 31 -27.47 4.68 -3.43
C MET A 31 -25.96 4.39 -3.46
N GLN A 32 -25.57 3.26 -4.06
CA GLN A 32 -24.18 2.86 -4.23
C GLN A 32 -23.42 3.86 -5.11
N SER A 33 -23.99 4.26 -6.25
CA SER A 33 -23.38 5.27 -7.12
C SER A 33 -23.12 6.57 -6.37
N ARG A 34 -24.10 7.09 -5.63
CA ARG A 34 -23.92 8.31 -4.82
C ARG A 34 -22.88 8.14 -3.72
N MET A 35 -22.87 6.98 -3.04
CA MET A 35 -21.89 6.72 -1.99
C MET A 35 -20.47 6.61 -2.56
N VAL A 36 -20.31 6.00 -3.74
CA VAL A 36 -19.02 5.93 -4.44
C VAL A 36 -18.57 7.32 -4.88
N ASP A 37 -19.46 8.15 -5.41
CA ASP A 37 -19.15 9.55 -5.77
C ASP A 37 -18.65 10.33 -4.55
N TRP A 38 -19.35 10.22 -3.41
CA TRP A 38 -18.91 10.84 -2.15
C TRP A 38 -17.61 10.24 -1.61
N ALA A 39 -17.39 8.93 -1.77
CA ALA A 39 -16.16 8.27 -1.35
C ALA A 39 -14.95 8.77 -2.16
N VAL A 40 -15.10 9.02 -3.46
CA VAL A 40 -14.05 9.60 -4.31
C VAL A 40 -13.71 11.02 -3.86
N VAL A 41 -14.70 11.84 -3.53
CA VAL A 41 -14.50 13.21 -3.00
C VAL A 41 -13.75 13.15 -1.66
N LEU A 42 -14.18 12.31 -0.73
CA LEU A 42 -13.55 12.15 0.58
C LEU A 42 -12.13 11.58 0.48
N ALA A 43 -11.89 10.65 -0.44
CA ALA A 43 -10.56 10.10 -0.71
C ALA A 43 -9.61 11.18 -1.23
N GLY A 44 -10.07 12.04 -2.14
CA GLY A 44 -9.30 13.21 -2.60
C GLY A 44 -8.92 14.16 -1.46
N ILE A 45 -9.86 14.45 -0.56
CA ILE A 45 -9.60 15.30 0.62
C ILE A 45 -8.63 14.62 1.60
N SER A 46 -8.80 13.32 1.85
CA SER A 46 -7.93 12.58 2.77
C SER A 46 -6.50 12.47 2.23
N LEU A 47 -6.35 12.34 0.92
CA LEU A 47 -5.05 12.36 0.24
C LEU A 47 -4.38 13.73 0.41
N LEU A 48 -5.12 14.82 0.20
CA LEU A 48 -4.62 16.19 0.42
C LEU A 48 -4.12 16.38 1.86
N ILE A 49 -4.88 15.91 2.84
CA ILE A 49 -4.49 15.96 4.27
C ILE A 49 -3.25 15.11 4.52
N GLY A 50 -3.16 13.90 3.95
CA GLY A 50 -2.01 13.02 4.07
C GLY A 50 -0.73 13.65 3.51
N ILE A 51 -0.82 14.28 2.33
CA ILE A 51 0.29 14.98 1.67
C ILE A 51 0.70 16.21 2.48
N PHE A 52 -0.26 17.01 2.96
CA PHE A 52 0.02 18.16 3.82
C PHE A 52 0.77 17.74 5.09
N ASN A 53 0.36 16.63 5.69
CA ASN A 53 1.01 16.09 6.89
C ASN A 53 2.45 15.62 6.59
N LEU A 54 2.67 15.03 5.41
CA LEU A 54 4.00 14.62 4.92
C LEU A 54 4.91 15.83 4.69
N LEU A 55 4.43 16.86 3.98
CA LEU A 55 5.13 18.14 3.76
C LEU A 55 5.53 18.80 5.08
N ARG A 56 4.57 18.90 6.00
CA ARG A 56 4.80 19.48 7.33
C ARG A 56 5.89 18.71 8.07
N SER A 57 5.84 17.38 8.02
CA SER A 57 6.85 16.54 8.70
C SER A 57 8.26 16.78 8.18
N HIS A 58 8.40 17.14 6.91
CA HIS A 58 9.70 17.47 6.33
C HIS A 58 10.17 18.86 6.75
N TRP A 59 9.29 19.87 6.74
CA TRP A 59 9.64 21.22 7.20
C TRP A 59 9.98 21.29 8.69
N VAL A 60 9.26 20.58 9.56
CA VAL A 60 9.53 20.60 11.00
C VAL A 60 10.88 19.96 11.32
N ARG A 61 11.29 18.90 10.61
CA ARG A 61 12.62 18.29 10.79
C ARG A 61 13.77 19.15 10.27
N MET A 62 13.48 20.14 9.42
CA MET A 62 14.48 21.07 8.89
C MET A 62 14.64 22.35 9.74
N GLY A 63 13.79 22.55 10.77
CA GLY A 63 13.68 23.82 11.50
C GLY A 63 14.37 23.90 12.86
N LEU A 64 14.94 22.82 13.41
CA LEU A 64 15.54 22.85 14.76
C LEU A 64 16.90 22.13 14.81
N ASN A 65 17.87 22.65 14.06
CA ASN A 65 19.25 22.64 14.55
C ASN A 65 19.41 23.88 15.41
N LEU A 66 18.97 23.80 16.67
CA LEU A 66 19.46 24.76 17.66
C LEU A 66 20.97 24.53 17.74
N PRO A 67 21.83 25.51 17.43
CA PRO A 67 23.25 25.37 17.67
C PRO A 67 23.42 25.09 19.17
N GLU A 68 23.90 23.90 19.48
CA GLU A 68 24.38 23.56 20.81
C GLU A 68 25.44 24.61 21.15
N LYS A 69 25.12 25.53 22.06
CA LYS A 69 26.02 26.63 22.44
C LYS A 69 27.30 26.01 23.06
N PRO A 70 28.48 26.13 22.44
CA PRO A 70 29.71 25.56 22.99
C PRO A 70 30.34 26.42 24.09
N GLU A 71 29.58 27.31 24.74
CA GLU A 71 30.14 28.39 25.56
C GLU A 71 30.08 28.15 27.07
N ALA A 72 29.41 27.10 27.53
CA ALA A 72 29.34 26.77 28.97
C ALA A 72 30.46 25.83 29.45
N GLU A 73 31.12 25.11 28.53
CA GLU A 73 32.17 24.13 28.88
C GLU A 73 33.59 24.66 28.68
N ALA A 74 33.77 25.70 27.86
CA ALA A 74 35.09 26.28 27.58
C ALA A 74 35.68 27.04 28.78
N SER A 75 34.86 27.54 29.71
CA SER A 75 35.33 28.26 30.90
C SER A 75 35.73 27.36 32.07
N LEU A 76 35.57 26.03 31.96
CA LEU A 76 35.97 25.06 32.99
C LEU A 76 37.26 24.28 32.66
N GLN A 77 37.87 24.52 31.49
CA GLN A 77 39.11 23.86 31.07
C GLN A 77 40.33 24.78 31.03
N GLU A 78 40.28 25.93 31.71
CA GLU A 78 41.43 26.81 31.95
C GLU A 78 42.28 26.26 33.12
N GLY A 79 42.88 25.08 32.95
CA GLY A 79 43.69 24.43 33.98
C GLY A 79 44.65 23.31 33.53
N ALA A 80 44.65 22.93 32.25
CA ALA A 80 45.49 21.83 31.77
C ALA A 80 46.78 22.31 31.08
N ARG A 81 47.91 21.83 31.60
CA ARG A 81 49.32 22.13 31.29
C ARG A 81 49.65 22.07 29.78
N PRO A 82 50.47 22.99 29.23
CA PRO A 82 50.78 23.04 27.81
C PRO A 82 52.04 22.24 27.49
N THR A 83 51.90 21.00 27.02
CA THR A 83 53.08 20.31 26.44
C THR A 83 52.83 19.41 25.23
N ASP A 84 51.59 19.10 24.84
CA ASP A 84 51.34 18.13 23.76
C ASP A 84 50.46 18.68 22.61
N LYS A 85 50.39 20.01 22.44
CA LYS A 85 49.52 20.65 21.42
C LYS A 85 50.10 20.68 20.00
N GLU A 86 51.34 20.23 19.79
CA GLU A 86 51.98 20.28 18.46
C GLU A 86 51.73 19.05 17.57
N SER A 87 51.22 17.94 18.11
CA SER A 87 50.92 16.73 17.33
C SER A 87 49.48 16.65 16.80
N GLN A 88 48.59 17.56 17.18
CA GLN A 88 47.16 17.53 16.76
C GLN A 88 46.78 18.59 15.72
N THR A 89 47.72 19.45 15.31
CA THR A 89 47.44 20.58 14.40
C THR A 89 47.66 20.24 12.91
N ARG A 90 48.02 19.00 12.57
CA ARG A 90 48.18 18.58 11.17
C ARG A 90 47.09 17.57 10.82
N GLU A 91 46.23 17.98 9.88
CA GLU A 91 45.21 17.19 9.17
C GLU A 91 43.78 17.09 9.73
N ALA A 92 43.22 18.18 10.28
CA ALA A 92 41.77 18.37 10.20
C ALA A 92 41.40 18.98 8.82
N LYS A 93 41.46 18.17 7.75
CA LYS A 93 40.95 18.57 6.44
C LYS A 93 39.45 18.86 6.59
N PRO A 94 38.96 20.08 6.31
CA PRO A 94 37.54 20.36 6.48
C PRO A 94 36.77 19.47 5.50
N VAL A 95 36.02 18.52 6.05
CA VAL A 95 35.03 17.74 5.29
C VAL A 95 33.99 18.76 4.84
N LYS A 96 34.17 19.24 3.61
CA LYS A 96 33.24 20.13 2.91
C LYS A 96 31.91 19.38 2.84
N ARG A 97 31.02 19.64 3.81
CA ARG A 97 29.67 19.07 3.82
C ARG A 97 28.98 19.62 2.59
N GLU A 98 28.98 18.81 1.55
CA GLU A 98 28.25 19.06 0.33
C GLU A 98 26.79 19.28 0.75
N LYS A 99 26.36 20.52 0.61
CA LYS A 99 25.01 20.96 0.92
C LYS A 99 24.13 20.33 -0.16
N ILE A 100 23.74 19.09 0.05
CA ILE A 100 22.85 18.34 -0.84
C ILE A 100 21.58 19.19 -0.95
N ILE A 101 21.37 19.76 -2.13
CA ILE A 101 20.25 20.61 -2.50
C ILE A 101 19.01 19.71 -2.59
N ARG A 102 18.47 19.29 -1.45
CA ARG A 102 17.31 18.37 -1.33
C ARG A 102 15.95 19.07 -1.39
N HIS A 103 15.94 20.37 -1.66
CA HIS A 103 14.72 21.19 -1.67
C HIS A 103 14.06 21.28 -3.06
N ALA A 104 14.77 20.94 -4.13
CA ALA A 104 14.23 21.00 -5.50
C ALA A 104 13.24 19.85 -5.77
N ASP A 105 13.55 18.63 -5.32
CA ASP A 105 12.73 17.45 -5.62
C ASP A 105 11.33 17.51 -4.99
N SER A 106 11.23 18.06 -3.79
CA SER A 106 9.94 18.27 -3.12
C SER A 106 9.09 19.34 -3.81
N ALA A 107 9.74 20.39 -4.36
CA ALA A 107 9.04 21.44 -5.09
C ALA A 107 8.52 20.96 -6.45
N VAL A 108 9.29 20.12 -7.15
CA VAL A 108 8.87 19.48 -8.41
C VAL A 108 7.69 18.54 -8.19
N LEU A 109 7.71 17.74 -7.12
CA LEU A 109 6.59 16.86 -6.75
C LEU A 109 5.33 17.65 -6.41
N LEU A 110 5.45 18.70 -5.60
CA LEU A 110 4.34 19.59 -5.26
C LEU A 110 3.73 20.24 -6.49
N PHE A 111 4.57 20.74 -7.39
CA PHE A 111 4.13 21.38 -8.62
C PHE A 111 3.41 20.39 -9.53
N GLY A 112 3.98 19.21 -9.77
CA GLY A 112 3.35 18.15 -10.57
C GLY A 112 2.00 17.72 -9.99
N PHE A 113 1.89 17.64 -8.67
CA PHE A 113 0.64 17.33 -7.97
C PHE A 113 -0.42 18.43 -8.16
N VAL A 114 -0.04 19.70 -7.96
CA VAL A 114 -0.97 20.84 -8.13
C VAL A 114 -1.48 20.90 -9.57
N VAL A 115 -0.62 20.67 -10.56
CA VAL A 115 -0.99 20.63 -11.98
C VAL A 115 -1.97 19.47 -12.26
N ALA A 116 -1.70 18.27 -11.76
CA ALA A 116 -2.60 17.12 -11.92
C ALA A 116 -3.95 17.35 -11.24
N PHE A 117 -3.95 17.89 -10.02
CA PHE A 117 -5.15 18.17 -9.23
C PHE A 117 -6.03 19.25 -9.88
N ILE A 118 -5.44 20.39 -10.24
CA ILE A 118 -6.16 21.48 -10.92
C ILE A 118 -6.65 21.01 -12.30
N GLY A 119 -5.84 20.21 -13.01
CA GLY A 119 -6.24 19.58 -14.27
C GLY A 119 -7.49 18.71 -14.12
N GLY A 120 -7.54 17.85 -13.10
CA GLY A 120 -8.71 16.99 -12.83
C GLY A 120 -9.97 17.77 -12.42
N VAL A 121 -9.82 18.85 -11.66
CA VAL A 121 -10.93 19.71 -11.23
C VAL A 121 -11.51 20.52 -12.40
N ILE A 122 -10.65 21.04 -13.29
CA ILE A 122 -11.09 21.88 -14.42
C ILE A 122 -11.58 21.04 -15.59
N LEU A 123 -10.87 19.97 -15.96
CA LEU A 123 -11.20 19.21 -17.17
C LEU A 123 -12.29 18.17 -16.97
N THR A 124 -12.77 17.98 -15.73
CA THR A 124 -13.66 16.88 -15.32
C THR A 124 -12.99 15.51 -15.52
N PRO A 125 -13.01 14.60 -14.52
CA PRO A 125 -12.33 13.30 -14.61
C PRO A 125 -12.77 12.41 -15.78
N ALA A 126 -13.91 12.71 -16.43
CA ALA A 126 -14.42 11.97 -17.59
C ALA A 126 -13.84 12.42 -18.94
N ASN A 127 -12.96 13.43 -18.98
CA ASN A 127 -12.36 13.88 -20.22
C ASN A 127 -11.33 12.87 -20.74
N ASN A 128 -11.54 12.40 -21.98
CA ASN A 128 -10.75 11.34 -22.62
C ASN A 128 -9.23 11.63 -22.63
N TRP A 129 -8.83 12.89 -22.80
CA TRP A 129 -7.42 13.28 -22.80
C TRP A 129 -6.80 13.21 -21.39
N TYR A 130 -7.54 13.64 -20.36
CA TYR A 130 -7.09 13.59 -18.97
C TYR A 130 -7.00 12.13 -18.50
N LEU A 131 -8.00 11.33 -18.84
CA LEU A 131 -8.01 9.88 -18.61
C LEU A 131 -6.84 9.20 -19.32
N GLN A 132 -6.53 9.54 -20.57
CA GLN A 132 -5.36 8.99 -21.28
C GLN A 132 -4.05 9.40 -20.62
N ALA A 133 -3.86 10.68 -20.28
CA ALA A 133 -2.63 11.15 -19.65
C ALA A 133 -2.38 10.48 -18.28
N VAL A 134 -3.42 10.36 -17.44
CA VAL A 134 -3.32 9.68 -16.15
C VAL A 134 -3.13 8.18 -16.31
N SER A 135 -3.90 7.52 -17.19
CA SER A 135 -3.80 6.07 -17.40
C SER A 135 -2.47 5.66 -18.04
N SER A 136 -1.88 6.47 -18.91
CA SER A 136 -0.53 6.24 -19.46
C SER A 136 0.56 6.24 -18.39
N ILE A 137 0.34 6.86 -17.23
CA ILE A 137 1.27 6.82 -16.09
C ILE A 137 0.87 5.69 -15.12
N GLN A 138 -0.43 5.56 -14.82
CA GLN A 138 -0.96 4.61 -13.86
C GLN A 138 -0.79 3.16 -14.30
N VAL A 139 -1.17 2.83 -15.55
CA VAL A 139 -1.18 1.44 -16.04
C VAL A 139 0.23 0.83 -16.04
N PRO A 140 1.29 1.54 -16.48
CA PRO A 140 2.66 1.01 -16.36
C PRO A 140 3.09 0.80 -14.91
N VAL A 141 2.78 1.73 -13.99
CA VAL A 141 3.13 1.61 -12.57
C VAL A 141 2.42 0.40 -11.94
N GLU A 142 1.14 0.23 -12.22
CA GLU A 142 0.36 -0.94 -11.79
C GLU A 142 0.97 -2.24 -12.32
N SER A 143 1.31 -2.28 -13.61
CA SER A 143 1.95 -3.46 -14.22
C SER A 143 3.30 -3.78 -13.60
N SER A 144 4.10 -2.77 -13.23
CA SER A 144 5.39 -2.98 -12.57
C SER A 144 5.23 -3.56 -11.17
N LEU A 145 4.20 -3.11 -10.43
CA LEU A 145 3.85 -3.63 -9.11
C LEU A 145 3.33 -5.06 -9.20
N LEU A 146 2.48 -5.36 -10.19
CA LEU A 146 1.99 -6.71 -10.45
C LEU A 146 3.11 -7.64 -10.91
N ALA A 147 4.05 -7.16 -11.72
CA ALA A 147 5.22 -7.92 -12.12
C ALA A 147 6.10 -8.28 -10.91
N ILE A 148 6.37 -7.31 -10.02
CA ILE A 148 7.11 -7.55 -8.78
C ILE A 148 6.36 -8.55 -7.90
N LEU A 149 5.05 -8.38 -7.72
CA LEU A 149 4.22 -9.31 -6.95
C LEU A 149 4.28 -10.72 -7.53
N SER A 150 4.18 -10.85 -8.86
CA SER A 150 4.27 -12.13 -9.54
C SER A 150 5.63 -12.81 -9.33
N ILE A 151 6.73 -12.04 -9.35
CA ILE A 151 8.09 -12.57 -9.09
C ILE A 151 8.21 -13.02 -7.63
N VAL A 152 7.68 -12.23 -6.69
CA VAL A 152 7.68 -12.58 -5.26
C VAL A 152 6.85 -13.84 -5.01
N LEU A 153 5.64 -13.92 -5.58
CA LEU A 153 4.79 -15.10 -5.51
C LEU A 153 5.47 -16.33 -6.09
N LEU A 154 6.09 -16.18 -7.26
CA LEU A 154 6.86 -17.25 -7.88
C LEU A 154 7.97 -17.74 -6.96
N THR A 155 8.69 -16.81 -6.32
CA THR A 155 9.76 -17.13 -5.36
C THR A 155 9.21 -17.84 -4.12
N ILE A 156 8.07 -17.40 -3.59
CA ILE A 156 7.38 -18.05 -2.45
C ILE A 156 6.92 -19.46 -2.82
N VAL A 157 6.39 -19.66 -4.03
CA VAL A 157 6.00 -20.99 -4.53
C VAL A 157 7.22 -21.90 -4.60
N PHE A 158 8.33 -21.44 -5.19
CA PHE A 158 9.56 -22.23 -5.23
C PHE A 158 10.11 -22.54 -3.83
N GLN A 159 10.05 -21.58 -2.90
CA GLN A 159 10.51 -21.76 -1.54
C GLN A 159 9.64 -22.77 -0.77
N PHE A 160 8.31 -22.73 -0.97
CA PHE A 160 7.36 -23.67 -0.37
C PHE A 160 7.63 -25.12 -0.79
N PHE A 161 7.98 -25.33 -2.07
CA PHE A 161 8.34 -26.65 -2.59
C PHE A 161 9.66 -27.20 -2.04
N GLN A 162 10.63 -26.31 -1.75
CA GLN A 162 11.96 -26.75 -1.34
C GLN A 162 12.07 -27.02 0.17
N HIS A 163 11.30 -26.33 1.02
CA HIS A 163 11.53 -26.38 2.47
C HIS A 163 10.70 -27.41 3.23
N HIS A 164 9.60 -27.96 2.67
CA HIS A 164 8.85 -29.04 3.34
C HIS A 164 8.18 -30.02 2.35
N HIS A 165 8.66 -31.28 2.29
CA HIS A 165 7.94 -32.41 1.70
C HIS A 165 6.80 -32.86 2.62
N ASP A 166 5.84 -31.98 2.90
CA ASP A 166 4.62 -32.34 3.62
C ASP A 166 3.61 -32.93 2.62
N LEU A 167 2.83 -33.93 3.05
CA LEU A 167 1.75 -34.53 2.25
C LEU A 167 0.79 -33.46 1.72
N MET A 168 0.58 -32.40 2.52
CA MET A 168 -0.21 -31.23 2.14
C MET A 168 0.35 -30.46 0.94
N GLY A 169 1.68 -30.35 0.82
CA GLY A 169 2.32 -29.74 -0.34
C GLY A 169 2.06 -30.53 -1.61
N PHE A 170 2.17 -31.86 -1.56
CA PHE A 170 1.90 -32.72 -2.71
C PHE A 170 0.43 -32.67 -3.16
N VAL A 171 -0.51 -32.67 -2.21
CA VAL A 171 -1.94 -32.50 -2.48
C VAL A 171 -2.22 -31.12 -3.11
N PHE A 172 -1.58 -30.08 -2.59
CA PHE A 172 -1.70 -28.72 -3.13
C PHE A 172 -1.21 -28.64 -4.59
N ILE A 173 -0.05 -29.21 -4.88
CA ILE A 173 0.53 -29.20 -6.23
C ILE A 173 -0.32 -30.02 -7.19
N GLY A 174 -0.78 -31.19 -6.76
CA GLY A 174 -1.73 -32.00 -7.52
C GLY A 174 -3.01 -31.22 -7.82
N SER A 175 -3.56 -30.51 -6.83
CA SER A 175 -4.75 -29.67 -7.00
C SER A 175 -4.51 -28.51 -7.98
N VAL A 176 -3.36 -27.83 -7.89
CA VAL A 176 -3.00 -26.72 -8.78
C VAL A 176 -2.84 -27.21 -10.21
N LEU A 177 -2.19 -28.35 -10.42
CA LEU A 177 -1.92 -28.91 -11.74
C LEU A 177 -3.21 -29.41 -12.39
N VAL A 178 -4.07 -30.09 -11.64
CA VAL A 178 -5.42 -30.48 -12.07
C VAL A 178 -6.23 -29.24 -12.43
N PHE A 179 -6.25 -28.23 -11.57
CA PHE A 179 -7.00 -27.00 -11.80
C PHE A 179 -6.51 -26.22 -13.03
N LEU A 180 -5.19 -26.13 -13.23
CA LEU A 180 -4.58 -25.48 -14.39
C LEU A 180 -4.97 -26.19 -15.69
N VAL A 181 -4.91 -27.52 -15.70
CA VAL A 181 -5.26 -28.34 -16.86
C VAL A 181 -6.75 -28.22 -17.19
N LEU A 182 -7.64 -28.28 -16.20
CA LEU A 182 -9.09 -28.11 -16.44
C LEU A 182 -9.46 -26.67 -16.82
N GLY A 183 -8.84 -25.67 -16.19
CA GLY A 183 -9.09 -24.25 -16.47
C GLY A 183 -8.48 -23.73 -17.77
N SER A 184 -7.46 -24.41 -18.32
CA SER A 184 -6.83 -24.04 -19.59
C SER A 184 -7.74 -24.16 -20.83
N GLY A 185 -8.92 -24.78 -20.68
CA GLY A 185 -9.83 -25.04 -21.79
C GLY A 185 -9.36 -26.15 -22.74
N LEU A 186 -8.16 -26.72 -22.54
CA LEU A 186 -7.61 -27.79 -23.38
C LEU A 186 -8.52 -29.04 -23.40
N LEU A 187 -9.13 -29.39 -22.27
CA LEU A 187 -10.06 -30.51 -22.19
C LEU A 187 -11.44 -30.24 -22.82
N HIS A 188 -11.84 -28.96 -22.95
CA HIS A 188 -13.13 -28.59 -23.50
C HIS A 188 -13.25 -28.97 -24.99
N SER A 189 -12.12 -28.92 -25.71
CA SER A 189 -12.06 -29.24 -27.15
C SER A 189 -11.96 -30.75 -27.42
N MET A 190 -11.46 -31.54 -26.46
CA MET A 190 -11.16 -32.97 -26.68
C MET A 190 -12.20 -33.94 -26.12
N SER A 191 -13.21 -33.47 -25.38
CA SER A 191 -14.20 -34.33 -24.74
C SER A 191 -15.64 -34.00 -25.16
N GLU A 192 -16.21 -34.82 -26.06
CA GLU A 192 -17.65 -34.76 -26.39
C GLU A 192 -18.54 -35.40 -25.31
N ALA A 193 -17.94 -36.10 -24.34
CA ALA A 193 -18.67 -36.79 -23.30
C ALA A 193 -19.43 -35.82 -22.39
N ARG A 194 -20.76 -35.99 -22.30
CA ARG A 194 -21.69 -35.14 -21.53
C ARG A 194 -21.28 -34.96 -20.07
N TRP A 195 -20.82 -36.03 -19.42
CA TRP A 195 -20.37 -35.99 -18.03
C TRP A 195 -19.12 -35.13 -17.84
N VAL A 196 -18.22 -35.09 -18.82
CA VAL A 196 -17.02 -34.23 -18.77
C VAL A 196 -17.42 -32.77 -18.86
N LYS A 197 -18.38 -32.43 -19.73
CA LYS A 197 -18.92 -31.06 -19.84
C LYS A 197 -19.63 -30.61 -18.57
N ASP A 198 -20.44 -31.48 -17.96
CA ASP A 198 -21.16 -31.16 -16.72
C ASP A 198 -20.18 -31.00 -15.53
N VAL A 199 -19.16 -31.87 -15.40
CA VAL A 199 -18.11 -31.74 -14.38
C VAL A 199 -17.24 -30.50 -14.61
N ILE A 200 -16.86 -30.19 -15.86
CA ILE A 200 -16.10 -28.96 -16.18
C ILE A 200 -16.95 -27.72 -15.90
N ALA A 201 -18.25 -27.72 -16.19
CA ALA A 201 -19.14 -26.60 -15.90
C ALA A 201 -19.26 -26.37 -14.38
N MET A 202 -19.53 -27.42 -13.60
CA MET A 202 -19.53 -27.35 -12.14
C MET A 202 -18.18 -26.89 -11.59
N LEU A 203 -17.08 -27.37 -12.17
CA LEU A 203 -15.73 -27.01 -11.75
C LEU A 203 -15.29 -25.62 -12.22
N ASN A 204 -15.94 -25.01 -13.21
CA ASN A 204 -15.71 -23.61 -13.57
C ASN A 204 -16.49 -22.64 -12.67
N GLU A 205 -17.57 -23.09 -12.04
CA GLU A 205 -18.29 -22.33 -11.01
C GLU A 205 -17.53 -22.32 -9.66
N ILE A 206 -16.78 -23.38 -9.34
CA ILE A 206 -15.95 -23.49 -8.11
C ILE A 206 -14.87 -22.39 -7.99
N PRO A 207 -14.08 -22.03 -9.03
CA PRO A 207 -13.17 -20.90 -9.04
C PRO A 207 -13.85 -19.59 -8.67
N LEU A 208 -15.08 -19.40 -9.13
CA LEU A 208 -15.89 -18.21 -8.86
C LEU A 208 -16.30 -18.16 -7.37
N ALA A 209 -16.58 -19.32 -6.77
CA ALA A 209 -16.75 -19.46 -5.33
C ALA A 209 -15.43 -19.24 -4.55
N GLY A 210 -14.31 -19.72 -5.09
CA GLY A 210 -12.97 -19.54 -4.51
C GLY A 210 -12.52 -18.08 -4.51
N THR A 211 -12.78 -17.32 -5.58
CA THR A 211 -12.51 -15.87 -5.62
C THR A 211 -13.34 -15.12 -4.59
N ARG A 212 -14.62 -15.48 -4.41
CA ARG A 212 -15.45 -14.93 -3.33
C ARG A 212 -14.90 -15.27 -1.95
N GLY A 213 -14.40 -16.49 -1.75
CA GLY A 213 -13.73 -16.91 -0.52
C GLY A 213 -12.46 -16.11 -0.21
N ILE A 214 -11.62 -15.84 -1.21
CA ILE A 214 -10.42 -14.99 -1.08
C ILE A 214 -10.80 -13.56 -0.72
N VAL A 215 -11.83 -12.98 -1.37
CA VAL A 215 -12.31 -11.63 -1.06
C VAL A 215 -12.80 -11.54 0.40
N ILE A 216 -13.54 -12.53 0.88
CA ILE A 216 -13.98 -12.59 2.29
C ILE A 216 -12.77 -12.73 3.22
N GLY A 217 -11.79 -13.57 2.87
CA GLY A 217 -10.57 -13.77 3.67
C GLY A 217 -9.72 -12.50 3.78
N ILE A 218 -9.53 -11.78 2.67
CA ILE A 218 -8.83 -10.48 2.64
C ILE A 218 -9.60 -9.43 3.43
N ALA A 219 -10.93 -9.38 3.28
CA ALA A 219 -11.77 -8.46 4.04
C ALA A 219 -11.63 -8.72 5.55
N LEU A 220 -11.77 -9.97 6.00
CA LEU A 220 -11.61 -10.34 7.41
C LEU A 220 -10.20 -10.08 7.93
N GLY A 221 -9.15 -10.41 7.16
CA GLY A 221 -7.76 -10.14 7.52
C GLY A 221 -7.48 -8.63 7.66
N SER A 222 -8.06 -7.81 6.79
CA SER A 222 -7.95 -6.35 6.86
C SER A 222 -8.67 -5.79 8.09
N ILE A 223 -9.85 -6.31 8.44
CA ILE A 223 -10.61 -5.92 9.63
C ILE A 223 -9.82 -6.29 10.89
N VAL A 224 -9.25 -7.49 10.97
CA VAL A 224 -8.44 -7.93 12.12
C VAL A 224 -7.18 -7.08 12.27
N THR A 225 -6.50 -6.77 11.16
CA THR A 225 -5.31 -5.91 11.17
C THR A 225 -5.65 -4.48 11.62
N ALA A 226 -6.74 -3.91 11.10
CA ALA A 226 -7.23 -2.59 11.49
C ALA A 226 -7.66 -2.56 12.96
N LEU A 227 -8.34 -3.61 13.43
CA LEU A 227 -8.77 -3.74 14.82
C LEU A 227 -7.58 -3.91 15.76
N ARG A 228 -6.56 -4.69 15.38
CA ARG A 228 -5.30 -4.83 16.13
C ARG A 228 -4.58 -3.49 16.27
N GLN A 229 -4.47 -2.73 15.18
CA GLN A 229 -3.84 -1.41 15.17
C GLN A 229 -4.60 -0.41 16.03
N LEU A 230 -5.93 -0.45 15.98
CA LEU A 230 -6.82 0.48 16.68
C LEU A 230 -6.91 0.19 18.19
N LEU A 231 -6.92 -1.09 18.59
CA LEU A 231 -6.92 -1.49 19.99
C LEU A 231 -5.57 -1.30 20.67
N GLY A 232 -4.55 -0.86 19.93
CA GLY A 232 -3.27 -0.45 20.50
C GLY A 232 -2.49 -1.61 21.13
N PHE A 233 -2.78 -2.85 20.74
CA PHE A 233 -2.07 -4.04 21.23
C PHE A 233 -0.57 -4.01 20.91
N ASP A 234 -0.14 -3.14 19.99
CA ASP A 234 1.27 -2.93 19.62
C ASP A 234 1.93 -1.76 20.37
N ARG A 235 1.21 -1.11 21.30
CA ARG A 235 1.80 -0.17 22.26
C ARG A 235 1.88 -0.82 23.62
N ALA A 236 2.72 -1.85 23.73
CA ALA A 236 3.39 -2.15 24.98
C ALA A 236 4.43 -1.05 25.23
N TYR A 237 3.95 0.17 25.53
CA TYR A 237 4.74 1.15 26.24
C TYR A 237 4.85 0.61 27.66
N ARG A 238 5.96 -0.07 27.94
CA ARG A 238 6.34 -0.37 29.31
C ARG A 238 7.83 -0.10 29.43
N GLU A 239 8.08 0.90 30.25
CA GLU A 239 9.34 1.24 30.90
C GLU A 239 10.06 -0.01 31.43
#